data_AF-A0A0B6X841-F1
#
_entry.id   AF-A0A0B6X841-F1
#
_cell.length_a   1.000
_cell.length_b   1.000
_cell.length_c   1.000
_cell.angle_alpha   90.00
_cell.angle_beta   90.00
_cell.angle_gamma   90.00
#
_symmetry.space_group_name_H-M   'P 1'
#
loop_
_entity.id
_entity.type
_entity.pdbx_description
1 polymer ?
#
loop_
_entity_poly.entity_id
_entity_poly.type
_entity_poly.pdbx_seq_one_letter_code
_entity_poly.pdbx_strand_id
1 'polypeptide(L)'
;MGSNICHYFRAIGSILDIMPANDYREILDSDLSDRNSSESQVISRCSEPLPSPDVLKNYESILSGCAERILSFREKEQRFRHDNQKKALDSMITKDKRGQWMGFSIAMFILTIATVFAFKGEMLFAGTLITIDLVGLAAVFAIGRKSNIK
;
A
#
# COMPACT_ATOMS: atom_id res chain seq x y z
N MET A 1 25.49 -45.54 -39.58
CA MET A 1 24.16 -45.21 -39.03
C MET A 1 24.16 -43.76 -38.59
N GLY A 2 23.76 -42.86 -39.49
CA GLY A 2 23.77 -41.42 -39.26
C GLY A 2 23.25 -40.74 -40.51
N SER A 3 21.93 -40.66 -40.66
CA SER A 3 21.29 -39.88 -41.73
C SER A 3 19.77 -39.75 -41.55
N ASN A 4 19.27 -39.37 -40.37
CA ASN A 4 17.84 -39.04 -40.23
C ASN A 4 17.54 -37.82 -39.33
N ILE A 5 18.55 -37.23 -38.67
CA ILE A 5 18.37 -36.04 -37.82
C ILE A 5 18.43 -34.74 -38.63
N CYS A 6 19.04 -34.76 -39.82
CA CYS A 6 19.24 -33.55 -40.64
C CYS A 6 17.95 -33.03 -41.32
N HIS A 7 16.87 -33.84 -41.36
CA HIS A 7 15.62 -33.44 -42.03
C HIS A 7 14.69 -32.60 -41.14
N TYR A 8 14.76 -32.73 -39.81
CA TYR A 8 13.92 -31.95 -38.89
C TYR A 8 14.36 -30.48 -38.83
N PHE A 9 15.67 -30.22 -38.90
CA PHE A 9 16.19 -28.86 -38.76
C PHE A 9 15.86 -27.96 -39.97
N ARG A 10 15.65 -28.54 -41.16
CA ARG A 10 15.28 -27.79 -42.36
C ARG A 10 13.79 -27.45 -42.42
N ALA A 11 12.93 -28.20 -41.72
CA ALA A 11 11.49 -27.94 -41.66
C ALA A 11 11.10 -26.86 -40.63
N ILE A 12 11.86 -26.74 -39.53
CA ILE A 12 11.62 -25.70 -38.50
C ILE A 12 11.86 -24.29 -39.07
N GLY A 13 12.78 -24.15 -40.03
CA GLY A 13 13.07 -22.88 -40.69
C GLY A 13 11.93 -22.32 -41.55
N SER A 14 11.01 -23.14 -42.09
CA SER A 14 9.90 -22.64 -42.92
C SER A 14 8.60 -22.42 -42.15
N ILE A 15 8.47 -22.97 -40.94
CA ILE A 15 7.30 -22.75 -40.07
C ILE A 15 7.37 -21.39 -39.37
N LEU A 16 8.57 -20.84 -39.19
CA LEU A 16 8.77 -19.52 -38.59
C LEU A 16 8.59 -18.35 -39.56
N ASP A 17 8.28 -18.62 -40.83
CA ASP A 17 8.17 -17.60 -41.89
C ASP A 17 6.71 -17.29 -42.30
N ILE A 18 5.72 -17.89 -41.63
CA ILE A 18 4.29 -17.71 -41.95
C ILE A 18 3.60 -16.63 -41.09
N MET A 19 4.28 -16.06 -40.08
CA MET A 19 3.63 -15.05 -39.23
C MET A 19 4.22 -13.66 -39.48
N PRO A 20 3.48 -12.73 -40.14
CA PRO A 20 3.93 -11.35 -40.24
C PRO A 20 4.02 -10.76 -38.84
N ALA A 21 5.20 -10.26 -38.47
CA ALA A 21 5.50 -9.69 -37.15
C ALA A 21 4.63 -8.47 -36.76
N ASN A 22 3.73 -8.03 -37.64
CA ASN A 22 2.88 -6.85 -37.46
C ASN A 22 1.44 -7.17 -37.02
N ASP A 23 0.96 -8.41 -37.16
CA ASP A 23 -0.46 -8.76 -36.91
C ASP A 23 -0.80 -8.86 -35.40
N TYR A 24 0.22 -9.01 -34.55
CA TYR A 24 0.05 -9.08 -33.10
C TYR A 24 -0.19 -7.73 -32.44
N ARG A 25 0.19 -6.62 -33.10
CA ARG A 25 0.11 -5.28 -32.50
C ARG A 25 -1.35 -4.82 -32.35
N GLU A 26 -2.21 -5.19 -33.30
CA GLU A 26 -3.64 -4.82 -33.30
C GLU A 26 -4.45 -5.62 -32.26
N ILE A 27 -4.11 -6.91 -32.09
CA ILE A 27 -4.70 -7.78 -31.07
C ILE A 27 -4.22 -7.39 -29.67
N LEU A 28 -2.98 -6.92 -29.53
CA LEU A 28 -2.43 -6.50 -28.23
C LEU A 28 -2.95 -5.12 -27.80
N ASP A 29 -3.14 -4.17 -28.73
CA ASP A 29 -3.69 -2.84 -28.40
C ASP A 29 -5.20 -2.89 -28.07
N SER A 30 -5.97 -3.77 -28.71
CA SER A 30 -7.40 -3.95 -28.40
C SER A 30 -7.61 -4.55 -27.00
N ASP A 31 -6.77 -5.50 -26.60
CA ASP A 31 -6.82 -6.13 -25.27
C ASP A 31 -6.29 -5.19 -24.15
N LEU A 32 -5.27 -4.36 -24.43
CA LEU A 32 -4.77 -3.36 -23.48
C LEU A 32 -5.73 -2.17 -23.29
N SER A 33 -6.51 -1.81 -24.31
CA SER A 33 -7.55 -0.77 -24.22
C SER A 33 -8.73 -1.23 -23.34
N ASP A 34 -9.11 -2.51 -23.43
CA ASP A 34 -10.21 -3.09 -22.62
C ASP A 34 -9.79 -3.38 -21.16
N ARG A 35 -8.52 -3.78 -20.93
CA ARG A 35 -8.01 -4.04 -19.58
C ARG A 35 -7.83 -2.79 -18.72
N ASN A 36 -7.55 -1.64 -19.31
CA ASN A 36 -7.43 -0.38 -18.57
C ASN A 36 -8.77 0.14 -18.01
N SER A 37 -9.90 -0.46 -18.40
CA SER A 37 -11.24 -0.03 -17.98
C SER A 37 -11.93 -0.98 -16.99
N SER A 38 -11.41 -2.19 -16.73
CA SER A 38 -12.17 -3.21 -15.95
C SER A 38 -11.42 -3.98 -14.86
N GLU A 39 -10.11 -3.86 -14.67
CA GLU A 39 -9.41 -4.53 -13.54
C GLU A 39 -9.19 -3.64 -12.30
N SER A 40 -10.15 -2.75 -11.99
CA SER A 40 -10.16 -2.01 -10.72
C SER A 40 -11.56 -1.98 -10.10
N GLN A 41 -11.94 -3.12 -9.49
CA GLN A 41 -13.14 -3.44 -8.69
C GLN A 41 -13.64 -4.78 -9.23
N VAL A 42 -13.44 -5.93 -8.58
CA VAL A 42 -14.36 -6.44 -7.56
C VAL A 42 -13.59 -7.36 -6.58
N ILE A 43 -12.87 -6.78 -5.62
CA ILE A 43 -12.93 -7.37 -4.28
C ILE A 43 -14.22 -6.79 -3.72
N SER A 44 -15.34 -7.49 -3.93
CA SER A 44 -16.62 -7.13 -3.32
C SER A 44 -16.39 -7.08 -1.83
N ARG A 45 -16.20 -5.86 -1.34
CA ARG A 45 -16.17 -5.52 0.07
C ARG A 45 -17.52 -5.98 0.58
N CYS A 46 -17.58 -7.14 1.22
CA CYS A 46 -18.81 -7.72 1.76
C CYS A 46 -19.28 -6.83 2.92
N SER A 47 -19.91 -5.73 2.55
CA SER A 47 -20.67 -4.81 3.38
C SER A 47 -21.85 -4.38 2.53
N GLU A 48 -22.53 -5.37 1.94
CA GLU A 48 -23.91 -5.14 1.54
C GLU A 48 -24.66 -4.68 2.79
N PRO A 49 -25.46 -3.60 2.70
CA PRO A 49 -26.27 -3.12 3.80
C PRO A 49 -27.06 -4.28 4.41
N LEU A 50 -27.30 -4.23 5.72
CA LEU A 50 -28.16 -5.23 6.36
C LEU A 50 -29.48 -5.34 5.57
N PRO A 51 -29.99 -6.55 5.30
CA PRO A 51 -31.25 -6.71 4.60
C PRO A 51 -32.33 -5.90 5.31
N SER A 52 -33.26 -5.31 4.55
CA SER A 52 -34.39 -4.62 5.15
C SER A 52 -35.18 -5.58 6.06
N PRO A 53 -35.84 -5.07 7.12
CA PRO A 53 -36.55 -5.92 8.08
C PRO A 53 -37.60 -6.82 7.43
N ASP A 54 -38.26 -6.35 6.36
CA ASP A 54 -39.21 -7.15 5.59
C ASP A 54 -38.55 -8.34 4.88
N VAL A 55 -37.34 -8.14 4.34
CA VAL A 55 -36.56 -9.21 3.72
C VAL A 55 -36.05 -10.19 4.79
N LEU A 56 -35.63 -9.69 5.95
CA LEU A 56 -35.21 -10.53 7.08
C LEU A 56 -36.35 -11.42 7.59
N LYS A 57 -37.58 -10.89 7.62
CA LYS A 57 -38.80 -11.63 7.97
C LYS A 57 -39.13 -12.73 6.96
N ASN A 58 -38.87 -12.50 5.67
CA ASN A 58 -39.00 -13.53 4.65
C ASN A 58 -37.94 -14.63 4.80
N TYR A 59 -36.72 -14.31 5.23
CA TYR A 59 -35.72 -15.33 5.55
C TYR A 59 -36.10 -16.18 6.75
N GLU A 60 -36.67 -15.56 7.79
CA GLU A 60 -37.18 -16.26 8.98
C GLU A 60 -38.37 -17.17 8.66
N SER A 61 -39.24 -16.78 7.72
CA SER A 61 -40.38 -17.61 7.29
C SER A 61 -39.95 -18.81 6.44
N ILE A 62 -38.82 -18.74 5.74
CA ILE A 62 -38.23 -19.86 5.00
C ILE A 62 -37.51 -20.83 5.95
N LEU A 63 -36.75 -20.31 6.90
CA LEU A 63 -36.01 -21.10 7.87
C LEU A 63 -35.91 -20.34 9.19
N SER A 64 -36.57 -20.87 10.23
CA SER A 64 -36.57 -20.24 11.54
C SER A 64 -35.16 -20.22 12.15
N GLY A 65 -34.77 -19.08 12.75
CA GLY A 65 -33.44 -18.82 13.30
C GLY A 65 -32.45 -18.22 12.30
N CYS A 66 -32.83 -18.05 11.03
CA CYS A 66 -31.98 -17.41 10.02
C CYS A 66 -31.70 -15.94 10.35
N ALA A 67 -32.71 -15.20 10.80
CA ALA A 67 -32.55 -13.77 11.10
C ALA A 67 -31.52 -13.55 12.21
N GLU A 68 -31.58 -14.35 13.28
CA GLU A 68 -30.64 -14.31 14.40
C GLU A 68 -29.22 -14.70 13.96
N ARG A 69 -29.09 -15.72 13.12
CA ARG A 69 -27.79 -16.16 12.60
C ARG A 69 -27.14 -15.10 11.71
N ILE A 70 -27.92 -14.41 10.88
CA ILE A 70 -27.44 -13.29 10.05
C ILE A 70 -27.02 -12.13 10.96
N LEU A 71 -27.85 -11.73 11.93
CA LEU A 71 -27.52 -10.64 12.84
C LEU A 71 -26.24 -10.92 13.64
N SER A 72 -26.13 -12.13 14.22
CA SER A 72 -24.94 -12.54 14.98
C SER A 72 -23.66 -12.59 14.11
N PHE A 73 -23.78 -13.01 12.85
CA PHE A 73 -22.66 -12.96 11.91
C PHE A 73 -22.22 -11.52 11.64
N ARG A 74 -23.18 -10.61 11.49
CA ARG A 74 -22.93 -9.19 11.22
C ARG A 74 -22.36 -8.46 12.43
N GLU A 75 -22.79 -8.79 13.64
CA GLU A 75 -22.20 -8.29 14.87
C GLU A 75 -20.75 -8.74 15.04
N LYS A 76 -20.45 -10.01 14.75
CA LYS A 76 -19.08 -10.54 14.77
C LYS A 76 -18.19 -9.84 13.74
N GLU A 77 -18.69 -9.64 12.52
CA GLU A 77 -17.99 -8.91 11.47
C GLU A 77 -17.75 -7.45 11.85
N GLN A 78 -18.74 -6.79 12.45
CA GLN A 78 -18.60 -5.43 12.96
C GLN A 78 -17.54 -5.35 14.08
N ARG A 79 -17.58 -6.26 15.05
CA ARG A 79 -16.55 -6.33 16.11
C ARG A 79 -15.15 -6.54 15.54
N PHE A 80 -15.00 -7.48 14.60
CA PHE A 80 -13.74 -7.73 13.92
C PHE A 80 -13.22 -6.48 13.20
N ARG A 81 -14.10 -5.75 12.49
CA ARG A 81 -13.75 -4.47 11.85
C ARG A 81 -13.34 -3.40 12.86
N HIS A 82 -14.06 -3.28 13.96
CA HIS A 82 -13.76 -2.31 15.02
C HIS A 82 -12.41 -2.62 15.68
N ASP A 83 -12.13 -3.90 15.97
CA ASP A 83 -10.88 -4.33 16.56
C ASP A 83 -9.70 -4.14 15.59
N ASN A 84 -9.89 -4.39 14.31
CA ASN A 84 -8.88 -4.11 13.28
C ASN A 84 -8.65 -2.60 13.09
N GLN A 85 -9.70 -1.77 13.18
CA GLN A 85 -9.54 -0.31 13.17
C GLN A 85 -8.75 0.18 14.38
N LYS A 86 -9.07 -0.32 15.58
CA LYS A 86 -8.30 0.01 16.79
C LYS A 86 -6.83 -0.39 16.67
N LYS A 87 -6.55 -1.64 16.26
CA LYS A 87 -5.18 -2.11 16.04
C LYS A 87 -4.44 -1.33 14.96
N ALA A 88 -5.12 -0.94 13.89
CA ALA A 88 -4.53 -0.13 12.83
C ALA A 88 -4.20 1.29 13.35
N LEU A 89 -5.11 1.92 14.09
CA LEU A 89 -4.89 3.23 14.71
C LEU A 89 -3.76 3.19 15.74
N ASP A 90 -3.75 2.20 16.64
CA ASP A 90 -2.69 2.02 17.63
C ASP A 90 -1.33 1.78 16.97
N SER A 91 -1.32 1.04 15.86
CA SER A 91 -0.12 0.80 15.06
C SER A 91 0.38 2.05 14.34
N MET A 92 -0.51 2.94 13.91
CA MET A 92 -0.14 4.23 13.31
C MET A 92 0.48 5.14 14.38
N ILE A 93 -0.21 5.32 15.52
CA ILE A 93 0.24 6.15 16.64
C ILE A 93 1.60 5.66 17.19
N THR A 94 1.79 4.35 17.29
CA THR A 94 3.04 3.77 17.82
C THR A 94 4.20 3.91 16.84
N LYS A 95 3.95 3.83 15.52
CA LYS A 95 4.98 4.05 14.50
C LYS A 95 5.45 5.51 14.48
N ASP A 96 4.53 6.46 14.58
CA ASP A 96 4.85 7.89 14.59
C ASP A 96 5.73 8.26 15.80
N LYS A 97 5.39 7.74 16.98
CA LYS A 97 6.16 7.97 18.21
C LYS A 97 7.60 7.44 18.14
N ARG A 98 7.82 6.29 17.50
CA ARG A 98 9.17 5.70 17.36
C ARG A 98 10.04 6.50 16.40
N GLY A 99 9.48 6.97 15.28
CA GLY A 99 10.19 7.82 14.33
C GLY A 99 10.65 9.14 14.95
N GLN A 100 9.77 9.77 15.74
CA GLN A 100 10.09 11.04 16.41
C GLN A 100 11.19 10.88 17.48
N TRP A 101 11.22 9.76 18.20
CA TRP A 101 12.26 9.49 19.20
C TRP A 101 13.62 9.17 18.58
N MET A 102 13.66 8.46 17.44
CA MET A 102 14.89 8.27 16.67
C MET A 102 15.43 9.60 16.12
N GLY A 103 14.55 10.44 15.57
CA GLY A 103 14.92 11.79 15.10
C GLY A 103 15.47 12.67 16.22
N PHE A 104 14.85 12.67 17.39
CA PHE A 104 15.34 13.39 18.57
C PHE A 104 16.73 12.93 18.99
N SER A 105 16.98 11.62 19.00
CA SER A 105 18.28 11.05 19.38
C SER A 105 19.39 11.47 18.41
N ILE A 106 19.11 11.48 17.10
CA ILE A 106 20.06 11.91 16.07
C ILE A 106 20.36 13.41 16.19
N ALA A 107 19.33 14.25 16.37
CA ALA A 107 19.51 15.69 16.55
C ALA A 107 20.37 16.01 17.79
N MET A 108 20.12 15.34 18.91
CA MET A 108 20.92 15.52 20.13
C MET A 108 22.39 15.12 19.91
N PHE A 109 22.64 14.03 19.17
CA PHE A 109 23.99 13.60 18.82
C PHE A 109 24.73 14.65 17.98
N ILE A 110 24.09 15.18 16.94
CA ILE A 110 24.66 16.24 16.08
C ILE A 110 24.94 17.51 16.88
N LEU A 111 24.00 17.93 17.74
CA LEU A 111 24.15 19.11 18.59
C LEU A 111 25.35 18.97 19.55
N THR A 112 25.56 17.77 20.08
CA THR A 112 26.72 17.47 20.94
C THR A 112 28.04 17.60 20.17
N ILE A 113 28.10 17.05 18.94
CA ILE A 113 29.27 17.16 18.07
C ILE A 113 29.53 18.64 17.71
N ALA A 114 28.49 19.38 17.33
CA ALA A 114 28.59 20.80 16.99
C ALA A 114 29.14 21.62 18.17
N THR A 115 28.66 21.32 19.39
CA THR A 115 29.12 21.96 20.63
C THR A 115 30.62 21.70 20.87
N VAL A 116 31.07 20.45 20.70
CA VAL A 116 32.49 20.10 20.82
C VAL A 116 33.34 20.84 19.78
N PHE A 117 32.89 20.95 18.53
CA PHE A 117 33.58 21.70 17.49
C PHE A 117 33.63 23.20 17.77
N ALA A 118 32.56 23.77 18.32
CA ALA A 118 32.52 25.17 18.75
C ALA A 118 33.59 25.46 19.82
N PHE A 119 33.77 24.56 20.79
CA PHE A 119 34.83 24.67 21.80
C PHE A 119 36.25 24.56 21.22
N LYS A 120 36.44 23.91 20.06
CA LYS A 120 37.74 23.84 19.38
C LYS A 120 38.08 25.09 18.54
N GLY A 121 37.18 26.08 18.48
CA GLY A 121 37.44 27.39 17.85
C GLY A 121 37.13 27.46 16.35
N GLU A 122 36.59 26.39 15.75
CA GLU A 122 36.16 26.33 14.35
C GLU A 122 34.78 26.99 14.18
N MET A 123 34.75 28.32 14.27
CA MET A 123 33.53 29.15 14.32
C MET A 123 32.64 29.00 13.08
N LEU A 124 33.26 28.79 11.90
CA LEU A 124 32.55 28.59 10.63
C LEU A 124 31.73 27.30 10.63
N PHE A 125 32.33 26.20 11.09
CA PHE A 125 31.67 24.88 11.14
C PHE A 125 30.61 24.82 12.25
N ALA A 126 30.88 25.44 13.40
CA ALA A 126 29.90 25.54 14.49
C ALA A 126 28.64 26.31 14.06
N GLY A 127 28.80 27.45 13.37
CA GLY A 127 27.69 28.27 12.91
C GLY A 127 26.82 27.58 11.85
N THR A 128 27.43 26.85 10.91
CA THR A 128 26.66 26.10 9.89
C THR A 128 25.89 24.94 10.49
N LEU A 129 26.48 24.20 11.43
CA LEU A 129 25.79 23.08 12.09
C LEU A 129 24.57 23.54 12.90
N ILE A 130 24.70 24.63 13.67
CA ILE A 130 23.59 25.15 14.48
C ILE A 130 22.44 25.65 13.59
N THR A 131 22.76 26.36 12.50
CA THR A 131 21.73 26.91 11.60
C THR A 131 20.99 25.83 10.84
N ILE A 132 21.70 24.81 10.34
CA ILE A 132 21.07 23.65 9.68
C ILE A 132 20.16 22.88 10.65
N ASP A 133 20.62 22.65 11.88
CA ASP A 133 19.84 21.93 12.90
C ASP A 133 18.56 22.70 13.26
N LEU A 134 18.66 24.02 13.45
CA LEU A 134 17.52 24.89 13.75
C LEU A 134 16.49 24.91 12.62
N VAL A 135 16.94 25.03 11.36
CA VAL A 135 16.05 25.00 10.19
C VAL A 135 15.39 23.62 10.04
N GLY A 136 16.15 22.54 10.27
CA GLY A 136 15.64 21.17 10.26
C GLY A 136 14.54 20.96 11.30
N LEU A 137 14.77 21.39 12.55
CA LEU A 137 13.77 21.32 13.61
C LEU A 137 12.53 22.16 13.29
N ALA A 138 12.71 23.40 12.81
CA ALA A 138 11.59 24.25 12.41
C ALA A 138 10.74 23.63 11.29
N ALA A 139 11.37 23.01 10.29
CA ALA A 139 10.70 22.31 9.20
C ALA A 139 9.89 21.10 9.71
N VAL A 140 10.48 20.27 10.58
CA VAL A 140 9.79 19.12 11.18
C VAL A 140 8.58 19.58 12.00
N PHE A 141 8.71 20.63 12.80
CA PHE A 141 7.59 21.20 13.56
C PHE A 141 6.50 21.79 12.66
N ALA A 142 6.87 22.46 11.57
CA ALA A 142 5.91 23.00 10.59
C ALA A 142 5.12 21.89 9.88
N ILE A 143 5.80 20.80 9.47
CA ILE A 143 5.18 19.63 8.84
C ILE A 143 4.25 18.91 9.83
N GLY A 144 4.69 18.71 11.07
CA GLY A 144 3.88 18.08 12.12
C GLY A 144 2.60 18.86 12.46
N ARG A 145 2.63 20.20 12.37
CA ARG A 145 1.42 21.02 12.57
C ARG A 145 0.40 20.83 11.45
N LYS A 146 0.84 20.67 10.20
CA LYS A 146 -0.05 20.47 9.04
C LYS A 146 -0.77 19.12 9.08
N SER A 147 -0.17 18.07 9.64
CA SER A 147 -0.81 16.76 9.73
C SER A 147 -1.89 16.67 10.82
N ASN A 148 -1.92 17.61 11.78
CA ASN A 148 -2.91 17.65 12.86
C ASN A 148 -4.20 18.40 12.46
N ILE A 149 -4.21 19.06 11.29
CA ILE A 149 -5.40 19.72 10.73
C ILE A 149 -5.99 18.78 9.66
N LYS A 150 -6.73 17.75 10.08
CA LYS A 150 -7.60 16.99 9.19
C LYS A 150 -8.77 16.39 9.96
#